data_AF-A0A2W4SG45-F1
#
_entry.id   AF-A0A2W4SG45-F1
#
_cell.length_a   1.000
_cell.length_b   1.000
_cell.length_c   1.000
_cell.angle_alpha   90.00
_cell.angle_beta   90.00
_cell.angle_gamma   90.00
#
_symmetry.space_group_name_H-M   'P 1'
#
loop_
_entity.id
_entity.type
_entity.pdbx_description
1 polymer ?
#
loop_
_entity_poly.entity_id
_entity_poly.type
_entity_poly.pdbx_seq_one_letter_code
_entity_poly.pdbx_strand_id
1 'polypeptide(L)'
;FVHVSTDEVYGSLGPDGYFDEETPYRPNSPYSASKASSDHLVRAWYRTYGLPAIITNCSNNYGPYQFPEKLIPLMILNALEGKPLPVYGKGENVRDWLYVDDHAEALVAVLEKGEVGGTYCIGGNCERRNIDVVRSICGILDDIAPDPAIGPRDRLIRFVDDRPGHDLRYAINAEKIRQQLGWEPRESFETGLRKTVRWYLENRSWWERVRSGAYRGERLGLGYWAEARAGD
;
A
#
# COMPACT_ATOMS: atom_id res chain seq x y z
N PHE A 1 -3.53 17.78 -16.09
CA PHE A 1 -4.30 17.03 -15.06
C PHE A 1 -3.60 15.71 -14.81
N VAL A 2 -3.17 15.42 -13.58
CA VAL A 2 -2.53 14.14 -13.24
C VAL A 2 -3.54 13.30 -12.46
N HIS A 3 -3.93 12.16 -13.03
CA HIS A 3 -4.82 11.20 -12.37
C HIS A 3 -3.98 10.16 -11.64
N VAL A 4 -4.04 10.18 -10.31
CA VAL A 4 -3.34 9.20 -9.47
C VAL A 4 -4.23 7.98 -9.25
N SER A 5 -3.75 6.83 -9.71
CA SER A 5 -4.40 5.53 -9.63
C SER A 5 -3.48 4.49 -8.99
N THR A 6 -3.84 3.23 -9.12
CA THR A 6 -3.26 2.11 -8.36
C THR A 6 -2.88 0.97 -9.30
N ASP A 7 -1.88 0.19 -8.92
CA ASP A 7 -1.52 -1.09 -9.54
C ASP A 7 -2.63 -2.15 -9.49
N GLU A 8 -3.50 -2.11 -8.47
CA GLU A 8 -4.62 -3.06 -8.30
C GLU A 8 -5.61 -3.08 -9.48
N VAL A 9 -5.57 -2.08 -10.37
CA VAL A 9 -6.38 -2.08 -11.60
C VAL A 9 -6.00 -3.21 -12.56
N TYR A 10 -4.77 -3.73 -12.45
CA TYR A 10 -4.24 -4.81 -13.27
C TYR A 10 -4.57 -6.22 -12.75
N GLY A 11 -5.13 -6.33 -11.54
CA GLY A 11 -5.49 -7.61 -10.91
C GLY A 11 -4.31 -8.27 -10.19
N SER A 12 -4.23 -9.60 -10.21
CA SER A 12 -3.15 -10.37 -9.57
C SER A 12 -2.17 -10.94 -10.57
N LEU A 13 -0.88 -10.91 -10.22
CA LEU A 13 0.16 -11.68 -10.91
C LEU A 13 0.20 -13.13 -10.41
N GLY A 14 0.79 -13.99 -11.25
CA GLY A 14 1.28 -15.30 -10.85
C GLY A 14 2.67 -15.19 -10.19
N PRO A 15 3.45 -16.30 -10.16
CA PRO A 15 4.78 -16.30 -9.54
C PRO A 15 5.77 -15.38 -10.26
N ASP A 16 5.60 -15.18 -11.56
CA ASP A 16 6.49 -14.41 -12.42
C ASP A 16 5.79 -13.17 -13.02
N GLY A 17 6.58 -12.29 -13.61
CA GLY A 17 6.11 -11.10 -14.33
C GLY A 17 5.91 -9.86 -13.45
N TYR A 18 5.60 -8.75 -14.11
CA TYR A 18 5.40 -7.43 -13.55
C TYR A 18 4.27 -6.73 -14.29
N PHE A 19 3.63 -5.76 -13.64
CA PHE A 19 2.70 -4.84 -14.27
C PHE A 19 3.44 -3.68 -14.92
N ASP A 20 3.07 -3.38 -16.15
CA ASP A 20 3.54 -2.24 -16.94
C ASP A 20 2.35 -1.46 -17.53
N GLU A 21 2.62 -0.39 -18.27
CA GLU A 21 1.58 0.46 -18.83
C GLU A 21 0.69 -0.22 -19.88
N GLU A 22 1.14 -1.33 -20.46
CA GLU A 22 0.40 -2.11 -21.47
C GLU A 22 -0.41 -3.25 -20.87
N THR A 23 -0.20 -3.54 -19.58
CA THR A 23 -0.90 -4.59 -18.86
C THR A 23 -2.42 -4.35 -18.89
N PRO A 24 -3.23 -5.36 -19.31
CA PRO A 24 -4.68 -5.22 -19.32
C PRO A 24 -5.28 -5.04 -17.93
N TYR A 25 -6.34 -4.22 -17.84
CA TYR A 25 -7.11 -4.03 -16.61
C TYR A 25 -7.88 -5.30 -16.26
N ARG A 26 -7.74 -5.79 -15.02
CA ARG A 26 -8.42 -7.00 -14.49
C ARG A 26 -8.73 -6.86 -12.99
N PRO A 27 -9.46 -5.83 -12.55
CA PRO A 27 -9.65 -5.54 -11.12
C PRO A 27 -10.50 -6.60 -10.40
N ASN A 28 -10.06 -7.01 -9.21
CA ASN A 28 -10.71 -8.07 -8.42
C ASN A 28 -11.51 -7.59 -7.19
N SER A 29 -11.60 -6.27 -6.96
CA SER A 29 -12.36 -5.70 -5.84
C SER A 29 -13.22 -4.51 -6.26
N PRO A 30 -14.27 -4.15 -5.49
CA PRO A 30 -15.04 -2.93 -5.75
C PRO A 30 -14.17 -1.66 -5.77
N TYR A 31 -13.13 -1.62 -4.93
CA TYR A 31 -12.16 -0.52 -4.90
C TYR A 31 -11.39 -0.44 -6.23
N SER A 32 -10.73 -1.52 -6.64
CA SER A 32 -9.91 -1.53 -7.86
C SER A 32 -10.75 -1.41 -9.12
N ALA A 33 -11.99 -1.92 -9.13
CA ALA A 33 -12.92 -1.73 -10.23
C ALA A 33 -13.35 -0.26 -10.37
N SER A 34 -13.53 0.44 -9.25
CA SER A 34 -13.84 1.87 -9.26
C SER A 34 -12.66 2.69 -9.80
N LYS A 35 -11.42 2.33 -9.43
CA LYS A 35 -10.19 2.97 -9.94
C LYS A 35 -9.95 2.69 -11.42
N ALA A 36 -10.13 1.44 -11.86
CA ALA A 36 -10.09 1.07 -13.26
C ALA A 36 -11.09 1.89 -14.10
N SER A 37 -12.31 2.03 -13.59
CA SER A 37 -13.36 2.83 -14.25
C SER A 37 -12.97 4.31 -14.35
N SER A 38 -12.36 4.89 -13.30
CA SER A 38 -11.89 6.28 -13.37
C SER A 38 -10.76 6.48 -14.39
N ASP A 39 -9.85 5.52 -14.52
CA ASP A 39 -8.76 5.58 -15.51
C ASP A 39 -9.32 5.62 -16.94
N HIS A 40 -10.36 4.82 -17.22
CA HIS A 40 -11.07 4.84 -18.51
C HIS A 40 -11.75 6.19 -18.79
N LEU A 41 -12.40 6.79 -17.78
CA LEU A 41 -13.02 8.11 -17.94
C LEU A 41 -11.97 9.19 -18.27
N VAL A 42 -10.84 9.22 -17.56
CA VAL A 42 -9.77 10.18 -17.82
C VAL A 42 -9.21 10.03 -19.23
N ARG A 43 -8.92 8.79 -19.65
CA ARG A 43 -8.44 8.50 -21.01
C ARG A 43 -9.46 8.93 -22.07
N ALA A 44 -10.74 8.64 -21.86
CA ALA A 44 -11.80 9.02 -22.78
C ALA A 44 -11.90 10.54 -22.91
N TRP A 45 -11.79 11.29 -21.81
CA TRP A 45 -11.84 12.75 -21.85
C TRP A 45 -10.64 13.37 -22.57
N TYR A 46 -9.45 12.79 -22.42
CA TYR A 46 -8.30 13.17 -23.23
C TYR A 46 -8.56 12.93 -24.73
N ARG A 47 -9.02 11.73 -25.09
CA ARG A 47 -9.23 11.35 -26.51
C ARG A 47 -10.37 12.11 -27.18
N THR A 48 -11.45 12.38 -26.47
CA THR A 48 -12.66 13.01 -27.03
C THR A 48 -12.60 14.53 -26.99
N TYR A 49 -12.07 15.11 -25.91
CA TYR A 49 -12.14 16.56 -25.67
C TYR A 49 -10.77 17.23 -25.61
N GLY A 50 -9.67 16.49 -25.75
CA GLY A 50 -8.31 17.04 -25.71
C GLY A 50 -7.87 17.52 -24.33
N LEU A 51 -8.53 17.08 -23.24
CA LEU A 51 -8.12 17.42 -21.87
C LEU A 51 -6.68 16.93 -21.62
N PRO A 52 -5.68 17.80 -21.37
CA PRO A 52 -4.30 17.37 -21.17
C PRO A 52 -4.18 16.61 -19.84
N ALA A 53 -4.23 15.28 -19.94
CA ALA A 53 -4.27 14.38 -18.81
C ALA A 53 -3.16 13.32 -18.89
N ILE A 54 -2.65 12.92 -17.73
CA ILE A 54 -1.67 11.84 -17.57
C ILE A 54 -2.19 10.93 -16.45
N ILE A 55 -2.03 9.61 -16.60
CA ILE A 55 -2.41 8.62 -15.58
C ILE A 55 -1.15 8.08 -14.91
N THR A 56 -1.16 7.92 -13.59
CA THR A 56 -0.12 7.17 -12.87
C THR A 56 -0.73 5.99 -12.13
N ASN A 57 -0.09 4.82 -12.19
CA ASN A 57 -0.50 3.62 -11.46
C ASN A 57 0.64 3.20 -10.54
N CYS A 58 0.48 3.46 -9.24
CA CYS A 58 1.53 3.23 -8.26
C CYS A 58 1.34 1.93 -7.45
N SER A 59 2.42 1.40 -6.90
CA SER A 59 2.41 0.28 -5.97
C SER A 59 2.01 0.70 -4.54
N ASN A 60 2.04 -0.24 -3.59
CA ASN A 60 1.67 0.01 -2.20
C ASN A 60 2.56 1.06 -1.55
N ASN A 61 1.95 2.18 -1.21
CA ASN A 61 2.62 3.26 -0.50
C ASN A 61 2.71 3.00 1.00
N TYR A 62 3.80 3.47 1.62
CA TYR A 62 3.95 3.46 3.07
C TYR A 62 4.80 4.65 3.56
N GLY A 63 4.58 5.07 4.80
CA GLY A 63 5.33 6.19 5.39
C GLY A 63 4.56 6.99 6.44
N PRO A 64 5.07 8.19 6.75
CA PRO A 64 4.39 9.20 7.58
C PRO A 64 2.93 9.43 7.17
N TYR A 65 2.09 9.77 8.16
CA TYR A 65 0.69 10.15 7.97
C TYR A 65 -0.26 9.08 7.37
N GLN A 66 0.20 7.84 7.17
CA GLN A 66 -0.66 6.76 6.69
C GLN A 66 -1.75 6.40 7.71
N PHE A 67 -3.01 6.33 7.28
CA PHE A 67 -4.11 6.05 8.22
C PHE A 67 -3.97 4.63 8.84
N PRO A 68 -4.19 4.44 10.16
CA PRO A 68 -3.97 3.17 10.88
C PRO A 68 -4.91 2.00 10.55
N GLU A 69 -5.43 1.91 9.34
CA GLU A 69 -6.16 0.75 8.81
C GLU A 69 -5.30 -0.15 7.93
N LYS A 70 -4.19 0.39 7.41
CA LYS A 70 -3.28 -0.31 6.48
C LYS A 70 -2.28 -1.16 7.25
N LEU A 71 -1.70 -2.16 6.58
CA LEU A 71 -0.82 -3.16 7.21
C LEU A 71 0.27 -2.53 8.08
N ILE A 72 1.16 -1.71 7.49
CA ILE A 72 2.32 -1.15 8.20
C ILE A 72 1.90 -0.33 9.44
N PRO A 73 1.03 0.70 9.35
CA PRO A 73 0.69 1.50 10.52
C PRO A 73 -0.12 0.71 11.56
N LEU A 74 -0.99 -0.20 11.15
CA LEU A 74 -1.71 -1.07 12.09
C LEU A 74 -0.74 -1.94 12.90
N MET A 75 0.24 -2.57 12.24
CA MET A 75 1.21 -3.44 12.89
C MET A 75 2.15 -2.65 13.82
N ILE A 76 2.59 -1.46 13.40
CA ILE A 76 3.40 -0.57 14.26
C ILE A 76 2.64 -0.23 15.53
N LEU A 77 1.40 0.29 15.41
CA LEU A 77 0.65 0.74 16.58
C LEU A 77 0.24 -0.42 17.50
N ASN A 78 -0.16 -1.57 16.95
CA ASN A 78 -0.47 -2.74 17.77
C ASN A 78 0.78 -3.24 18.50
N ALA A 79 1.94 -3.26 17.84
CA ALA A 79 3.19 -3.71 18.46
C ALA A 79 3.71 -2.74 19.52
N LEU A 80 3.44 -1.44 19.39
CA LEU A 80 3.69 -0.44 20.44
C LEU A 80 2.80 -0.62 21.67
N GLU A 81 1.58 -1.13 21.47
CA GLU A 81 0.58 -1.34 22.53
C GLU A 81 0.57 -2.77 23.08
N GLY A 82 1.48 -3.65 22.63
CA GLY A 82 1.51 -5.05 23.02
C GLY A 82 0.28 -5.86 22.56
N LYS A 83 -0.44 -5.37 21.54
CA LYS A 83 -1.64 -6.00 20.98
C LYS A 83 -1.28 -7.05 19.92
N PRO A 84 -2.20 -8.00 19.63
CA PRO A 84 -2.02 -8.95 18.53
C PRO A 84 -1.73 -8.28 17.19
N LEU A 85 -0.88 -8.92 16.38
CA LEU A 85 -0.52 -8.51 15.03
C LEU A 85 -1.21 -9.45 14.02
N PRO A 86 -2.42 -9.09 13.52
CA PRO A 86 -3.24 -9.99 12.70
C PRO A 86 -2.68 -10.13 11.28
N VAL A 87 -2.16 -11.31 10.94
CA VAL A 87 -1.66 -11.65 9.60
C VAL A 87 -2.68 -12.53 8.88
N TYR A 88 -3.17 -12.10 7.73
CA TYR A 88 -4.15 -12.85 6.95
C TYR A 88 -3.55 -14.11 6.32
N GLY A 89 -4.26 -15.23 6.42
CA GLY A 89 -3.83 -16.53 5.93
C GLY A 89 -2.47 -16.91 6.51
N LYS A 90 -1.50 -17.18 5.64
CA LYS A 90 -0.10 -17.42 6.01
C LYS A 90 0.79 -16.17 5.90
N GLY A 91 0.22 -15.03 5.49
CA GLY A 91 0.96 -13.80 5.22
C GLY A 91 1.86 -13.88 3.97
N GLU A 92 1.56 -14.79 3.06
CA GLU A 92 2.36 -15.06 1.84
C GLU A 92 2.07 -14.08 0.71
N ASN A 93 1.01 -13.26 0.82
CA ASN A 93 0.74 -12.23 -0.18
C ASN A 93 1.93 -11.27 -0.31
N VAL A 94 2.30 -11.00 -1.56
CA VAL A 94 3.42 -10.15 -1.95
C VAL A 94 2.90 -8.81 -2.43
N ARG A 95 3.53 -7.75 -1.96
CA ARG A 95 3.28 -6.37 -2.38
C ARG A 95 4.60 -5.71 -2.74
N ASP A 96 4.57 -4.80 -3.70
CA ASP A 96 5.67 -3.90 -4.03
C ASP A 96 5.54 -2.60 -3.23
N TRP A 97 6.53 -2.32 -2.39
CA TRP A 97 6.46 -1.23 -1.41
C TRP A 97 7.24 0.00 -1.85
N LEU A 98 6.53 1.12 -2.00
CA LEU A 98 7.08 2.42 -2.38
C LEU A 98 6.96 3.40 -1.21
N TYR A 99 8.07 4.06 -0.83
CA TYR A 99 8.05 5.06 0.22
C TYR A 99 7.27 6.30 -0.25
N VAL A 100 6.45 6.89 0.63
CA VAL A 100 5.49 7.94 0.25
C VAL A 100 6.15 9.19 -0.32
N ASP A 101 7.33 9.57 0.17
CA ASP A 101 8.06 10.74 -0.35
C ASP A 101 8.64 10.46 -1.75
N ASP A 102 9.09 9.22 -2.02
CA ASP A 102 9.54 8.81 -3.35
C ASP A 102 8.38 8.87 -4.37
N HIS A 103 7.18 8.41 -3.96
CA HIS A 103 5.99 8.54 -4.79
C HIS A 103 5.63 10.02 -5.03
N ALA A 104 5.69 10.88 -4.01
CA ALA A 104 5.43 12.30 -4.18
C ALA A 104 6.41 12.94 -5.18
N GLU A 105 7.70 12.61 -5.11
CA GLU A 105 8.70 13.03 -6.08
C GLU A 105 8.39 12.52 -7.50
N ALA A 106 7.92 11.28 -7.63
CA ALA A 106 7.50 10.70 -8.91
C ALA A 106 6.33 11.47 -9.52
N LEU A 107 5.32 11.83 -8.71
CA LEU A 107 4.17 12.60 -9.16
C LEU A 107 4.57 14.01 -9.63
N VAL A 108 5.52 14.65 -8.96
CA VAL A 108 6.09 15.93 -9.42
C VAL A 108 6.83 15.75 -10.75
N ALA A 109 7.65 14.71 -10.89
CA ALA A 109 8.35 14.43 -12.14
C ALA A 109 7.37 14.19 -13.32
N VAL A 110 6.29 13.44 -13.08
CA VAL A 110 5.23 13.22 -14.07
C VAL A 110 4.49 14.52 -14.41
N LEU A 111 4.20 15.35 -13.42
CA LEU A 111 3.55 16.64 -13.65
C LEU A 111 4.39 17.58 -14.52
N GLU A 112 5.71 17.63 -14.29
CA GLU A 112 6.62 18.56 -14.96
C GLU A 112 7.06 18.08 -16.35
N LYS A 113 7.28 16.77 -16.51
CA LYS A 113 7.98 16.20 -17.67
C LYS A 113 7.21 15.09 -18.38
N GLY A 114 6.10 14.63 -17.81
CA GLY A 114 5.32 13.52 -18.35
C GLY A 114 4.69 13.86 -19.71
N GLU A 115 4.61 12.84 -20.57
CA GLU A 115 3.95 12.96 -21.87
C GLU A 115 2.42 13.04 -21.69
N VAL A 116 1.81 14.10 -22.21
CA VAL A 116 0.35 14.27 -22.20
C VAL A 116 -0.33 13.12 -22.95
N GLY A 117 -1.33 12.50 -22.31
CA GLY A 117 -2.01 11.31 -22.81
C GLY A 117 -1.31 10.00 -22.46
N GLY A 118 -0.14 10.07 -21.81
CA GLY A 118 0.61 8.91 -21.35
C GLY A 118 0.09 8.34 -20.03
N THR A 119 0.56 7.12 -19.76
CA THR A 119 0.48 6.44 -18.46
C THR A 119 1.89 6.20 -17.94
N TYR A 120 2.09 6.24 -16.62
CA TYR A 120 3.35 5.86 -15.97
C TYR A 120 3.08 4.93 -14.78
N CYS A 121 3.65 3.74 -14.81
CA CYS A 121 3.70 2.82 -13.67
C CYS A 121 4.82 3.24 -12.72
N ILE A 122 4.52 3.28 -11.41
CA ILE A 122 5.43 3.80 -10.39
C ILE A 122 5.55 2.76 -9.27
N GLY A 123 6.72 2.14 -9.14
CA GLY A 123 6.98 1.07 -8.16
C GLY A 123 8.18 1.37 -7.29
N GLY A 124 8.25 0.71 -6.13
CA GLY A 124 9.43 0.73 -5.27
C GLY A 124 10.49 -0.29 -5.71
N ASN A 125 10.17 -1.14 -6.69
CA ASN A 125 10.98 -2.28 -7.11
C ASN A 125 11.33 -3.18 -5.91
N CYS A 126 10.37 -3.32 -4.98
CA CYS A 126 10.60 -3.92 -3.68
C CYS A 126 9.46 -4.85 -3.25
N GLU A 127 9.49 -6.06 -3.79
CA GLU A 127 8.57 -7.11 -3.39
C GLU A 127 8.88 -7.64 -1.99
N ARG A 128 7.87 -7.65 -1.12
CA ARG A 128 7.93 -8.27 0.21
C ARG A 128 6.65 -9.03 0.50
N ARG A 129 6.78 -10.21 1.10
CA ARG A 129 5.64 -10.91 1.70
C ARG A 129 5.16 -10.16 2.93
N ASN A 130 3.86 -10.12 3.15
CA ASN A 130 3.27 -9.44 4.30
C ASN A 130 3.88 -9.91 5.63
N ILE A 131 4.13 -11.21 5.81
CA ILE A 131 4.74 -11.75 7.03
C ILE A 131 6.16 -11.20 7.27
N ASP A 132 6.95 -10.99 6.22
CA ASP A 132 8.32 -10.48 6.34
C ASP A 132 8.32 -8.99 6.70
N VAL A 133 7.32 -8.23 6.20
CA VAL A 133 7.09 -6.84 6.61
C VAL A 133 6.78 -6.77 8.11
N VAL A 134 5.85 -7.60 8.61
CA VAL A 134 5.47 -7.61 10.03
C VAL A 134 6.68 -7.96 10.92
N ARG A 135 7.45 -8.98 10.55
CA ARG A 135 8.68 -9.35 11.28
C ARG A 135 9.72 -8.22 11.28
N SER A 136 9.88 -7.52 10.16
CA SER A 136 10.78 -6.37 10.05
C SER A 136 10.36 -5.23 10.98
N ILE A 137 9.05 -4.94 11.08
CA ILE A 137 8.51 -3.96 12.03
C ILE A 137 8.83 -4.37 13.47
N CYS A 138 8.59 -5.64 13.84
CA CYS A 138 8.91 -6.14 15.17
C CYS A 138 10.40 -5.96 15.49
N GLY A 139 11.28 -6.39 14.58
CA GLY A 139 12.73 -6.28 14.77
C GLY A 139 13.21 -4.82 14.91
N ILE A 140 12.65 -3.89 14.10
CA ILE A 140 12.98 -2.47 14.23
C ILE A 140 12.53 -1.93 15.58
N LEU A 141 11.31 -2.23 16.02
CA LEU A 141 10.78 -1.77 17.30
C LEU A 141 11.56 -2.34 18.49
N ASP A 142 11.94 -3.61 18.43
CA ASP A 142 12.74 -4.24 19.49
C ASP A 142 14.16 -3.68 19.56
N ASP A 143 14.70 -3.20 18.43
CA ASP A 143 15.99 -2.49 18.35
C ASP A 143 15.93 -1.05 18.86
N ILE A 144 14.96 -0.24 18.40
CA ILE A 144 14.94 1.21 18.67
C ILE A 144 14.02 1.65 19.81
N ALA A 145 13.09 0.78 20.26
CA ALA A 145 12.13 1.05 21.31
C ALA A 145 11.79 -0.24 22.11
N PRO A 146 12.79 -0.88 22.74
CA PRO A 146 12.57 -2.08 23.53
C PRO A 146 11.64 -1.79 24.72
N ASP A 147 10.70 -2.70 24.97
CA ASP A 147 9.79 -2.64 26.12
C ASP A 147 9.80 -4.00 26.86
N PRO A 148 10.41 -4.09 28.06
CA PRO A 148 10.46 -5.33 28.81
C PRO A 148 9.10 -5.93 29.19
N ALA A 149 8.06 -5.11 29.33
CA ALA A 149 6.71 -5.60 29.64
C ALA A 149 6.07 -6.28 28.42
N ILE A 150 6.30 -5.73 27.22
CA ILE A 150 5.82 -6.32 25.96
C ILE A 150 6.71 -7.47 25.49
N GLY A 151 8.01 -7.45 25.80
CA GLY A 151 8.98 -8.44 25.32
C GLY A 151 9.17 -8.42 23.80
N PRO A 152 9.81 -9.47 23.22
CA PRO A 152 9.98 -9.59 21.77
C PRO A 152 8.64 -9.51 21.04
N ARG A 153 8.53 -8.64 20.04
CA ARG A 153 7.24 -8.31 19.39
C ARG A 153 6.78 -9.35 18.38
N ASP A 154 7.67 -10.19 17.88
CA ASP A 154 7.34 -11.31 16.98
C ASP A 154 6.34 -12.30 17.63
N ARG A 155 6.37 -12.47 18.95
CA ARG A 155 5.42 -13.28 19.73
C ARG A 155 3.98 -12.78 19.66
N LEU A 156 3.76 -11.55 19.21
CA LEU A 156 2.43 -10.94 19.08
C LEU A 156 1.75 -11.32 17.75
N ILE A 157 2.46 -11.94 16.80
CA ILE A 157 1.92 -12.36 15.50
C ILE A 157 0.81 -13.39 15.69
N ARG A 158 -0.36 -13.12 15.10
CA ARG A 158 -1.52 -14.03 15.09
C ARG A 158 -2.01 -14.19 13.65
N PHE A 159 -2.06 -15.43 13.18
CA PHE A 159 -2.66 -15.73 11.89
C PHE A 159 -4.19 -15.70 12.00
N VAL A 160 -4.85 -15.05 11.04
CA VAL A 160 -6.30 -14.92 10.97
C VAL A 160 -6.80 -15.34 9.58
N ASP A 161 -8.08 -15.68 9.46
CA ASP A 161 -8.67 -16.14 8.20
C ASP A 161 -8.42 -15.16 7.06
N ASP A 162 -8.02 -15.67 5.90
CA ASP A 162 -7.70 -14.86 4.73
C ASP A 162 -8.93 -14.12 4.17
N ARG A 163 -8.68 -13.09 3.37
CA ARG A 163 -9.73 -12.28 2.76
C ARG A 163 -10.25 -12.97 1.48
N PRO A 164 -11.58 -13.02 1.26
CA PRO A 164 -12.11 -13.42 -0.03
C PRO A 164 -11.60 -12.50 -1.16
N GLY A 165 -11.15 -13.08 -2.26
CA GLY A 165 -10.66 -12.33 -3.44
C GLY A 165 -9.34 -11.59 -3.21
N HIS A 166 -8.52 -12.03 -2.26
CA HIS A 166 -7.25 -11.37 -1.96
C HIS A 166 -6.19 -11.69 -3.00
N ASP A 167 -5.82 -10.71 -3.81
CA ASP A 167 -4.77 -10.88 -4.80
C ASP A 167 -3.45 -11.27 -4.15
N LEU A 168 -2.77 -12.25 -4.77
CA LEU A 168 -1.62 -12.89 -4.16
C LEU A 168 -0.38 -12.02 -4.30
N ARG A 169 -0.13 -11.45 -5.49
CA ARG A 169 1.11 -10.74 -5.80
C ARG A 169 0.86 -9.53 -6.69
N TYR A 170 1.42 -8.40 -6.29
CA TYR A 170 1.57 -7.20 -7.11
C TYR A 170 3.04 -6.83 -7.21
N ALA A 171 3.49 -6.49 -8.41
CA ALA A 171 4.85 -6.05 -8.69
C ALA A 171 4.83 -5.12 -9.91
N ILE A 172 5.46 -3.95 -9.81
CA ILE A 172 5.44 -2.93 -10.86
C ILE A 172 6.78 -2.92 -11.61
N ASN A 173 6.71 -2.85 -12.94
CA ASN A 173 7.82 -2.47 -13.79
C ASN A 173 7.81 -0.95 -14.01
N ALA A 174 8.76 -0.25 -13.39
CA ALA A 174 8.90 1.22 -13.48
C ALA A 174 9.92 1.68 -14.55
N GLU A 175 10.23 0.84 -15.55
CA GLU A 175 11.22 1.18 -16.59
C GLU A 175 10.86 2.46 -17.36
N LYS A 176 9.58 2.63 -17.73
CA LYS A 176 9.17 3.76 -18.56
C LYS A 176 9.42 5.11 -17.88
N ILE A 177 9.01 5.23 -16.61
CA ILE A 177 9.21 6.48 -15.85
C ILE A 177 10.70 6.77 -15.62
N ARG A 178 11.50 5.71 -15.41
CA ARG A 178 12.97 5.83 -15.32
C ARG A 178 13.57 6.36 -16.62
N GLN A 179 13.27 5.74 -17.75
CA GLN A 179 13.88 6.10 -19.03
C GLN A 179 13.43 7.49 -19.51
N GLN A 180 12.15 7.80 -19.36
CA GLN A 180 11.60 9.04 -19.91
C GLN A 180 11.78 10.23 -18.97
N LEU A 181 11.65 10.04 -17.66
CA LEU A 181 11.62 11.14 -16.69
C LEU A 181 12.87 11.18 -15.78
N GLY A 182 13.71 10.15 -15.83
CA GLY A 182 14.91 10.04 -14.99
C GLY A 182 14.59 9.84 -13.51
N TRP A 183 13.40 9.30 -13.19
CA TRP A 183 12.99 9.06 -11.81
C TRP A 183 13.23 7.60 -11.41
N GLU A 184 13.76 7.42 -10.20
CA GLU A 184 13.88 6.14 -9.49
C GLU A 184 13.65 6.41 -7.99
N PRO A 185 13.15 5.43 -7.22
CA PRO A 185 13.00 5.58 -5.78
C PRO A 185 14.37 5.78 -5.12
N ARG A 186 14.45 6.71 -4.15
CA ARG A 186 15.68 6.98 -3.39
C ARG A 186 15.79 6.09 -2.17
N GLU A 187 14.67 5.71 -1.56
CA GLU A 187 14.66 4.86 -0.37
C GLU A 187 14.68 3.38 -0.74
N SER A 188 15.47 2.60 0.00
CA SER A 188 15.26 1.16 0.09
C SER A 188 14.09 0.88 1.04
N PHE A 189 13.51 -0.33 0.96
CA PHE A 189 12.46 -0.72 1.91
C PHE A 189 12.94 -0.69 3.37
N GLU A 190 14.17 -1.13 3.63
CA GLU A 190 14.74 -1.19 4.98
C GLU A 190 14.92 0.22 5.57
N THR A 191 15.42 1.16 4.76
CA THR A 191 15.64 2.56 5.17
C THR A 191 14.32 3.29 5.36
N GLY A 192 13.40 3.19 4.40
CA GLY A 192 12.07 3.78 4.49
C GLY A 192 11.23 3.18 5.63
N LEU A 193 11.29 1.86 5.87
CA LEU A 193 10.53 1.23 6.95
C LEU A 193 11.03 1.70 8.32
N ARG A 194 12.35 1.81 8.50
CA ARG A 194 12.94 2.34 9.74
C ARG A 194 12.55 3.80 9.97
N LYS A 195 12.54 4.64 8.92
CA LYS A 195 12.02 6.02 8.98
C LYS A 195 10.54 6.05 9.37
N THR A 196 9.75 5.17 8.79
CA THR A 196 8.32 5.04 9.09
C THR A 196 8.09 4.70 10.56
N VAL A 197 8.73 3.65 11.08
CA VAL A 197 8.60 3.25 12.50
C VAL A 197 9.01 4.39 13.43
N ARG A 198 10.14 5.05 13.15
CA ARG A 198 10.60 6.22 13.92
C ARG A 198 9.56 7.34 13.91
N TRP A 199 8.98 7.64 12.76
CA TRP A 199 7.96 8.68 12.64
C TRP A 199 6.76 8.39 13.55
N TYR A 200 6.26 7.14 13.60
CA TYR A 200 5.15 6.76 14.49
C TYR A 200 5.51 6.87 15.98
N LEU A 201 6.76 6.57 16.36
CA LEU A 201 7.25 6.77 17.74
C LEU A 201 7.25 8.25 18.13
N GLU A 202 7.72 9.11 17.22
CA GLU A 202 7.90 10.55 17.46
C GLU A 202 6.59 11.34 17.34
N ASN A 203 5.58 10.80 16.65
CA ASN A 203 4.33 11.51 16.32
C ASN A 203 3.11 10.93 17.04
N ARG A 204 3.27 10.53 18.31
CA ARG A 204 2.20 10.00 19.16
C ARG A 204 0.91 10.82 19.13
N SER A 205 1.03 12.13 19.29
CA SER A 205 -0.12 13.02 19.31
C SER A 205 -0.94 12.96 18.01
N TRP A 206 -0.31 12.69 16.86
CA TRP A 206 -1.01 12.61 15.58
C TRP A 206 -1.88 11.35 15.51
N TRP A 207 -1.31 10.17 15.72
CA TRP A 207 -2.07 8.93 15.55
C TRP A 207 -3.07 8.70 16.70
N GLU A 208 -2.82 9.20 17.91
CA GLU A 208 -3.83 9.19 18.98
C GLU A 208 -5.06 10.00 18.59
N ARG A 209 -4.88 11.21 18.01
CA ARG A 209 -6.00 12.00 17.49
C ARG A 209 -6.74 11.27 16.37
N VAL A 210 -6.01 10.70 15.41
CA VAL A 210 -6.60 9.96 14.28
C VAL A 210 -7.44 8.76 14.75
N ARG A 211 -6.98 8.02 15.78
CA ARG A 211 -7.73 6.89 16.38
C ARG A 211 -8.85 7.31 17.32
N SER A 212 -8.77 8.49 17.93
CA SER A 212 -9.82 8.99 18.84
C SER A 212 -11.13 9.36 18.12
N GLY A 213 -11.11 9.43 16.79
CA GLY A 213 -12.32 9.54 15.96
C GLY A 213 -13.16 8.25 15.93
N ALA A 214 -14.05 8.12 14.93
CA ALA A 214 -14.94 6.96 14.79
C ALA A 214 -14.21 5.61 14.59
N TYR A 215 -12.90 5.61 14.31
CA TYR A 215 -12.13 4.43 13.95
C TYR A 215 -11.34 3.86 15.13
N ARG A 216 -11.80 2.71 15.66
CA ARG A 216 -11.15 2.02 16.80
C ARG A 216 -10.06 1.01 16.41
N GLY A 217 -9.71 0.91 15.12
CA GLY A 217 -8.80 -0.12 14.61
C GLY A 217 -9.49 -1.43 14.22
N GLU A 218 -10.82 -1.46 14.29
CA GLU A 218 -11.64 -2.58 13.81
C GLU A 218 -11.87 -2.47 12.30
N ARG A 219 -12.06 -3.61 11.63
CA ARG A 219 -12.35 -3.62 10.20
C ARG A 219 -13.78 -3.15 9.95
N LEU A 220 -13.92 -2.10 9.15
CA LEU A 220 -15.22 -1.64 8.65
C LEU A 220 -15.75 -2.60 7.56
N GLY A 221 -17.07 -2.86 7.58
CA GLY A 221 -17.76 -3.66 6.55
C GLY A 221 -18.00 -5.14 6.86
N LEU A 222 -17.63 -5.65 8.05
CA LEU A 222 -17.94 -7.03 8.47
C LEU A 222 -19.30 -7.18 9.18
N GLY A 223 -19.92 -6.09 9.63
CA GLY A 223 -21.13 -6.13 10.44
C GLY A 223 -22.36 -6.75 9.76
N TYR A 224 -22.40 -6.75 8.43
CA TYR A 224 -23.58 -7.24 7.68
C TYR A 224 -23.63 -8.76 7.52
N TRP A 225 -22.49 -9.46 7.62
CA TRP A 225 -22.42 -10.91 7.36
C TRP A 225 -22.42 -11.77 8.62
N ALA A 226 -22.16 -11.19 9.80
CA ALA A 226 -22.19 -11.91 11.07
C ALA A 226 -23.62 -12.26 11.50
N GLU A 227 -24.60 -11.38 11.24
CA GLU A 227 -26.01 -11.62 11.56
C GLU A 227 -26.67 -12.61 10.59
N ALA A 228 -26.23 -12.65 9.33
CA ALA A 228 -26.79 -13.55 8.31
C ALA A 228 -26.40 -15.03 8.51
N ARG A 229 -25.37 -15.34 9.32
CA ARG A 229 -24.95 -16.72 9.62
C ARG A 229 -25.35 -17.21 11.02
N ALA A 230 -25.90 -16.34 11.86
CA ALA A 230 -26.44 -16.72 13.16
C ALA A 230 -27.92 -17.15 13.09
N GLY A 231 -28.49 -17.17 11.88
CA GLY A 231 -29.89 -17.50 11.60
C GLY A 231 -30.13 -18.80 10.82
N ASP A 232 -29.12 -19.66 10.66
CA ASP A 232 -29.26 -21.02 10.12
C ASP A 232 -28.98 -22.08 11.19
#